data_AF-A0A061A995-F1
#
_entry.id   AF-A0A061A995-F1
#
_cell.length_a   1.000
_cell.length_b   1.000
_cell.length_c   1.000
_cell.angle_alpha   90.00
_cell.angle_beta   90.00
_cell.angle_gamma   90.00
#
_symmetry.space_group_name_H-M   'P 1'
#
loop_
_entity.id
_entity.type
_entity.pdbx_description
1 polymer ?
#
loop_
_entity_poly.entity_id
_entity_poly.type
_entity_poly.pdbx_seq_one_letter_code
_entity_poly.pdbx_strand_id
1 'polypeptide(L)'
;MWQTKNTDARLLSVMIFDSKQIDKKFAIELISSVKFDQLLDDLMFRLIVEINPLDEVQETLSHMEDDYLKRAYWSIQVHKASKKLLAHDKIDELIKHAKLNLLTESKQAQWMMNRFLATVGIYYEAYRNEIIHIGETLKLFKDQVVPKGCTRAYIPEWIAAVVK
;
A
#
# COMPACT_ATOMS: atom_id res chain seq x y z
N MET A 1 -5.86 24.61 5.07
CA MET A 1 -6.59 23.70 4.14
C MET A 1 -6.86 22.35 4.78
N TRP A 2 -5.86 21.63 5.26
CA TRP A 2 -6.05 20.31 5.87
C TRP A 2 -7.14 20.23 6.96
N GLN A 3 -7.14 21.20 7.88
CA GLN A 3 -8.05 21.24 9.03
C GLN A 3 -9.53 21.44 8.69
N THR A 4 -9.85 21.85 7.46
CA THR A 4 -11.26 22.06 7.06
C THR A 4 -12.01 20.74 6.90
N LYS A 5 -11.31 19.60 6.87
CA LYS A 5 -11.86 18.25 6.61
C LYS A 5 -12.58 18.09 5.27
N ASN A 6 -12.58 19.13 4.43
CA ASN A 6 -13.07 19.06 3.07
C ASN A 6 -12.07 18.25 2.21
N THR A 7 -12.57 17.21 1.52
CA THR A 7 -11.72 16.27 0.76
C THR A 7 -10.90 16.97 -0.32
N ASP A 8 -11.49 17.88 -1.09
CA ASP A 8 -10.80 18.58 -2.19
C ASP A 8 -9.69 19.48 -1.66
N ALA A 9 -9.98 20.23 -0.58
CA ALA A 9 -8.97 21.05 0.09
C ALA A 9 -7.83 20.20 0.66
N ARG A 10 -8.11 18.98 1.13
CA ARG A 10 -7.08 18.05 1.62
C ARG A 10 -6.27 17.44 0.50
N LEU A 11 -6.88 17.05 -0.61
CA LEU A 11 -6.17 16.59 -1.80
C LEU A 11 -5.21 17.66 -2.32
N LEU A 12 -5.67 18.93 -2.40
CA LEU A 12 -4.79 20.03 -2.77
C LEU A 12 -3.68 20.26 -1.74
N SER A 13 -3.97 20.07 -0.44
CA SER A 13 -2.93 20.13 0.61
C SER A 13 -1.84 19.08 0.39
N VAL A 14 -2.20 17.83 0.03
CA VAL A 14 -1.22 16.77 -0.29
C VAL A 14 -0.27 17.20 -1.41
N MET A 15 -0.78 17.93 -2.42
CA MET A 15 0.02 18.36 -3.56
C MET A 15 1.00 19.51 -3.24
N ILE A 16 0.75 20.28 -2.18
CA ILE A 16 1.54 21.49 -1.85
C ILE A 16 2.35 21.36 -0.56
N PHE A 17 2.13 20.32 0.24
CA PHE A 17 2.94 20.06 1.43
C PHE A 17 4.41 19.87 1.05
N ASP A 18 5.30 20.40 1.88
CA ASP A 18 6.74 20.13 1.81
C ASP A 18 7.07 18.95 2.71
N SER A 19 7.41 17.80 2.13
CA SER A 19 7.72 16.57 2.88
C SER A 19 8.88 16.76 3.86
N LYS A 20 9.79 17.71 3.60
CA LYS A 20 10.95 18.00 4.45
C LYS A 20 10.58 18.67 5.78
N GLN A 21 9.38 19.23 5.87
CA GLN A 21 8.88 19.91 7.08
C GLN A 21 7.92 19.03 7.88
N ILE A 22 7.69 17.79 7.46
CA ILE A 22 6.78 16.86 8.13
C ILE A 22 7.60 15.94 9.03
N ASP A 23 7.41 16.09 10.34
CA ASP A 23 7.94 15.17 11.31
C ASP A 23 7.05 13.92 11.48
N LYS A 24 7.56 12.93 12.20
CA LYS A 24 6.85 11.68 12.50
C LYS A 24 5.47 11.92 13.12
N LYS A 25 5.38 12.80 14.13
CA LYS A 25 4.14 13.00 14.88
C LYS A 25 3.08 13.57 13.95
N PHE A 26 3.44 14.58 13.16
CA PHE A 26 2.54 15.20 12.21
C PHE A 26 2.15 14.23 11.10
N ALA A 27 3.07 13.41 10.58
CA ALA A 27 2.74 12.35 9.63
C ALA A 27 1.66 11.40 10.16
N ILE A 28 1.80 10.90 11.39
CA ILE A 28 0.81 10.02 12.01
C ILE A 28 -0.53 10.73 12.23
N GLU A 29 -0.53 12.01 12.62
CA GLU A 29 -1.75 12.81 12.72
C GLU A 29 -2.46 12.97 11.36
N LEU A 30 -1.70 13.27 10.30
CA LEU A 30 -2.22 13.37 8.94
C LEU A 30 -2.90 12.05 8.53
N ILE A 31 -2.19 10.93 8.66
CA ILE A 31 -2.70 9.60 8.28
C ILE A 31 -3.95 9.24 9.10
N SER A 32 -3.88 9.38 10.42
CA SER A 32 -4.98 9.03 11.33
C SER A 32 -6.26 9.84 11.08
N SER A 33 -6.11 11.05 10.54
CA SER A 33 -7.22 11.93 10.22
C SER A 33 -7.92 11.62 8.88
N VAL A 34 -7.46 10.63 8.11
CA VAL A 34 -8.05 10.23 6.81
C VAL A 34 -8.82 8.92 6.95
N LYS A 35 -10.09 8.93 6.52
CA LYS A 35 -10.97 7.73 6.45
C LYS A 35 -11.59 7.57 5.06
N PHE A 36 -10.86 7.99 4.03
CA PHE A 36 -11.25 7.89 2.63
C PHE A 36 -10.08 7.38 1.81
N ASP A 37 -10.27 6.24 1.15
CA ASP A 37 -9.22 5.44 0.50
C ASP A 37 -8.39 6.26 -0.50
N GLN A 38 -9.02 7.02 -1.39
CA GLN A 38 -8.31 7.79 -2.41
C GLN A 38 -7.42 8.88 -1.79
N LEU A 39 -7.95 9.63 -0.81
CA LEU A 39 -7.17 10.66 -0.13
C LEU A 39 -6.01 10.03 0.66
N LEU A 40 -6.21 8.85 1.26
CA LEU A 40 -5.13 8.17 1.97
C LEU A 40 -4.06 7.69 0.99
N ASP A 41 -4.44 7.10 -0.13
CA ASP A 41 -3.49 6.65 -1.15
C ASP A 41 -2.70 7.84 -1.74
N ASP A 42 -3.36 8.95 -2.06
CA ASP A 42 -2.69 10.17 -2.52
C ASP A 42 -1.73 10.71 -1.44
N LEU A 43 -2.18 10.80 -0.18
CA LEU A 43 -1.35 11.22 0.95
C LEU A 43 -0.11 10.32 1.10
N MET A 44 -0.31 9.00 1.08
CA MET A 44 0.76 8.04 1.29
C MET A 44 1.78 8.10 0.17
N PHE A 45 1.35 7.97 -1.09
CA PHE A 45 2.24 7.80 -2.23
C PHE A 45 2.83 9.11 -2.78
N ARG A 46 2.26 10.28 -2.45
CA ARG A 46 2.81 11.58 -2.88
C ARG A 46 3.61 12.31 -1.82
N LEU A 47 3.32 12.05 -0.54
CA LEU A 47 3.88 12.85 0.55
C LEU A 47 4.57 12.00 1.61
N ILE A 48 3.86 11.05 2.23
CA ILE A 48 4.39 10.33 3.40
C ILE A 48 5.61 9.49 3.03
N VAL A 49 5.62 8.81 1.89
CA VAL A 49 6.79 8.02 1.46
C VAL A 49 8.04 8.86 1.15
N GLU A 50 7.88 10.17 0.98
CA GLU A 50 8.96 11.12 0.68
C GLU A 50 9.49 11.85 1.94
N ILE A 51 8.98 11.52 3.13
CA ILE A 51 9.49 12.08 4.39
C ILE A 51 10.81 11.39 4.79
N ASN A 52 11.62 12.08 5.57
CA ASN A 52 12.86 11.53 6.11
C ASN A 52 13.02 11.90 7.59
N PRO A 53 13.15 10.92 8.52
CA PRO A 53 13.17 9.46 8.29
C PRO A 53 11.77 8.83 8.16
N LEU A 54 11.55 8.06 7.10
CA LEU A 54 10.33 7.27 6.90
C LEU A 54 10.23 6.07 7.86
N ASP A 55 11.37 5.51 8.25
CA ASP A 55 11.40 4.26 9.04
C ASP A 55 10.75 4.40 10.41
N GLU A 56 10.83 5.57 11.05
CA GLU A 56 10.15 5.78 12.34
C GLU A 56 8.62 5.83 12.20
N VAL A 57 8.11 6.35 11.08
CA VAL A 57 6.67 6.31 10.77
C VAL A 57 6.24 4.88 10.48
N GLN A 58 7.04 4.12 9.72
CA GLN A 58 6.78 2.71 9.46
C GLN A 58 6.72 1.90 10.76
N GLU A 59 7.68 2.08 11.66
CA GLU A 59 7.73 1.42 12.96
C GLU A 59 6.48 1.72 13.77
N THR A 60 6.10 3.00 13.86
CA THR A 60 4.89 3.42 14.59
C THR A 60 3.65 2.74 14.01
N LEU A 61 3.48 2.76 12.69
CA LEU A 61 2.32 2.15 12.03
C LEU A 61 2.27 0.62 12.19
N SER A 62 3.41 -0.05 12.37
CA SER A 62 3.48 -1.52 12.53
C SER A 62 2.82 -2.03 13.81
N HIS A 63 2.61 -1.15 14.79
CA HIS A 63 1.98 -1.46 16.08
C HIS A 63 0.51 -1.01 16.16
N MET A 64 -0.04 -0.43 15.09
CA MET A 64 -1.39 0.13 15.11
C MET A 64 -2.44 -0.90 14.70
N GLU A 65 -3.55 -0.94 15.44
CA GLU A 65 -4.67 -1.83 15.16
C GLU A 65 -5.73 -1.22 14.21
N ASP A 66 -5.69 0.09 13.97
CA ASP A 66 -6.64 0.78 13.09
C ASP A 66 -6.47 0.37 11.63
N ASP A 67 -7.57 0.02 10.98
CA ASP A 67 -7.61 -0.47 9.59
C ASP A 67 -6.92 0.44 8.57
N TYR A 68 -7.11 1.76 8.69
CA TYR A 68 -6.49 2.73 7.78
C TYR A 68 -5.00 2.92 8.08
N LEU A 69 -4.60 2.78 9.34
CA LEU A 69 -3.17 2.79 9.72
C LEU A 69 -2.45 1.53 9.25
N LYS A 70 -3.10 0.36 9.32
CA LYS A 70 -2.60 -0.88 8.70
C LYS A 70 -2.46 -0.74 7.19
N ARG A 71 -3.45 -0.13 6.52
CA ARG A 71 -3.35 0.21 5.08
C ARG A 71 -2.16 1.12 4.81
N ALA A 72 -1.94 2.15 5.64
CA ALA A 72 -0.79 3.05 5.51
C ALA A 72 0.54 2.31 5.67
N TYR A 73 0.67 1.42 6.66
CA TYR A 73 1.83 0.55 6.84
C TYR A 73 2.14 -0.24 5.56
N TRP A 74 1.14 -0.92 4.99
CA TRP A 74 1.31 -1.68 3.75
C TRP A 74 1.59 -0.80 2.54
N SER A 75 1.12 0.45 2.52
CA SER A 75 1.43 1.41 1.44
C SER A 75 2.92 1.71 1.37
N ILE A 76 3.58 1.80 2.54
CA ILE A 76 5.04 1.94 2.63
C ILE A 76 5.73 0.71 2.03
N GLN A 77 5.25 -0.50 2.34
CA GLN A 77 5.83 -1.73 1.79
C GLN A 77 5.68 -1.81 0.26
N VAL A 78 4.52 -1.40 -0.28
CA VAL A 78 4.29 -1.30 -1.72
C VAL A 78 5.26 -0.31 -2.36
N HIS A 79 5.44 0.87 -1.76
CA HIS A 79 6.38 1.86 -2.26
C HIS A 79 7.81 1.31 -2.28
N LYS A 80 8.30 0.80 -1.13
CA LYS A 80 9.64 0.21 -1.02
C LYS A 80 9.86 -0.94 -2.01
N ALA A 81 8.87 -1.82 -2.17
CA ALA A 81 8.92 -2.90 -3.15
C ALA A 81 9.04 -2.37 -4.59
N SER A 82 8.22 -1.39 -4.97
CA SER A 82 8.24 -0.81 -6.32
C SER A 82 9.56 -0.10 -6.68
N LYS A 83 10.25 0.43 -5.67
CA LYS A 83 11.56 1.10 -5.80
C LYS A 83 12.74 0.15 -5.64
N LYS A 84 12.50 -1.15 -5.46
CA LYS A 84 13.54 -2.16 -5.20
C LYS A 84 14.40 -1.85 -3.96
N LEU A 85 13.78 -1.29 -2.93
CA LEU A 85 14.42 -0.92 -1.67
C LEU A 85 14.29 -1.98 -0.57
N LEU A 86 13.58 -3.08 -0.82
CA LEU A 86 13.45 -4.18 0.13
C LEU A 86 14.49 -5.26 -0.17
N ALA A 87 15.16 -5.73 0.87
CA ALA A 87 16.00 -6.91 0.81
C ALA A 87 15.16 -8.20 0.69
N HIS A 88 15.75 -9.26 0.14
CA HIS A 88 15.07 -10.53 -0.14
C HIS A 88 14.49 -11.18 1.12
N ASP A 89 15.23 -11.19 2.22
CA ASP A 89 14.78 -11.70 3.52
C ASP A 89 13.52 -10.99 4.02
N LYS A 90 13.46 -9.66 3.86
CA LYS A 90 12.28 -8.88 4.23
C LYS A 90 11.09 -9.15 3.32
N ILE A 91 11.33 -9.34 2.03
CA ILE A 91 10.28 -9.72 1.07
C ILE A 91 9.67 -11.07 1.47
N ASP A 92 10.51 -12.07 1.76
CA ASP A 92 10.06 -13.40 2.16
C ASP A 92 9.19 -13.35 3.42
N GLU A 93 9.60 -12.57 4.43
CA GLU A 93 8.84 -12.35 5.66
C GLU A 93 7.47 -11.74 5.37
N LEU A 94 7.42 -10.68 4.55
CA LEU A 94 6.18 -9.97 4.20
C LEU A 94 5.25 -10.83 3.33
N ILE A 95 5.78 -11.62 2.40
CA ILE A 95 4.99 -12.59 1.61
C ILE A 95 4.37 -13.62 2.54
N LYS A 96 5.16 -14.20 3.45
CA LYS A 96 4.68 -15.19 4.43
C LYS A 96 3.57 -14.60 5.30
N HIS A 97 3.76 -13.38 5.82
CA HIS A 97 2.75 -12.69 6.61
C HIS A 97 1.48 -12.45 5.77
N ALA A 98 1.61 -11.93 4.55
CA ALA A 98 0.47 -11.67 3.69
C ALA A 98 -0.30 -12.95 3.35
N LYS A 99 0.40 -14.03 2.99
CA LYS A 99 -0.22 -15.34 2.69
C LYS A 99 -1.08 -15.87 3.83
N LEU A 100 -0.67 -15.66 5.09
CA LEU A 100 -1.39 -16.15 6.27
C LEU A 100 -2.59 -15.26 6.63
N ASN A 101 -2.45 -13.93 6.49
CA ASN A 101 -3.41 -12.99 7.08
C ASN A 101 -4.32 -12.28 6.06
N LEU A 102 -4.01 -12.32 4.75
CA LEU A 102 -4.70 -11.53 3.72
C LEU A 102 -6.23 -11.67 3.76
N LEU A 103 -6.74 -12.90 3.90
CA LEU A 103 -8.18 -13.18 3.83
C LEU A 103 -8.94 -12.83 5.12
N THR A 104 -8.23 -12.76 6.25
CA THR A 104 -8.82 -12.46 7.56
C THR A 104 -8.63 -11.01 7.97
N GLU A 105 -7.79 -10.27 7.26
CA GLU A 105 -7.55 -8.85 7.51
C GLU A 105 -8.70 -7.95 7.06
N SER A 106 -8.71 -6.72 7.58
CA SER A 106 -9.69 -5.72 7.18
C SER A 106 -9.56 -5.37 5.70
N LYS A 107 -10.66 -4.95 5.06
CA LYS A 107 -10.67 -4.59 3.63
C LYS A 107 -9.59 -3.55 3.28
N GLN A 108 -9.27 -2.67 4.22
CA GLN A 108 -8.27 -1.63 4.04
C GLN A 108 -6.85 -2.18 3.97
N ALA A 109 -6.47 -3.03 4.92
CA ALA A 109 -5.19 -3.71 4.91
C ALA A 109 -5.10 -4.72 3.76
N GLN A 110 -6.15 -5.52 3.55
CA GLN A 110 -6.26 -6.54 2.51
C GLN A 110 -6.00 -5.97 1.10
N TRP A 111 -6.56 -4.81 0.77
CA TRP A 111 -6.30 -4.17 -0.52
C TRP A 111 -4.81 -3.90 -0.74
N MET A 112 -4.15 -3.34 0.27
CA MET A 112 -2.76 -2.92 0.14
C MET A 112 -1.77 -4.09 0.25
N MET A 113 -2.11 -5.13 1.02
CA MET A 113 -1.41 -6.42 1.02
C MET A 113 -1.49 -7.12 -0.34
N ASN A 114 -2.67 -7.15 -0.97
CA ASN A 114 -2.84 -7.68 -2.33
C ASN A 114 -2.00 -6.90 -3.34
N ARG A 115 -2.01 -5.56 -3.23
CA ARG A 115 -1.15 -4.69 -4.06
C ARG A 115 0.33 -4.92 -3.79
N PHE A 116 0.75 -5.19 -2.56
CA PHE A 116 2.14 -5.53 -2.23
C PHE A 116 2.55 -6.83 -2.94
N LEU A 117 1.76 -7.89 -2.82
CA LEU A 117 2.03 -9.16 -3.51
C LEU A 117 2.15 -8.95 -5.03
N ALA A 118 1.17 -8.29 -5.66
CA ALA A 118 1.22 -7.97 -7.08
C ALA A 118 2.47 -7.15 -7.45
N THR A 119 2.83 -6.14 -6.65
CA THR A 119 4.04 -5.32 -6.85
C THR A 119 5.30 -6.19 -6.80
N VAL A 120 5.41 -7.09 -5.84
CA VAL A 120 6.55 -8.02 -5.77
C VAL A 120 6.61 -8.90 -7.03
N GLY A 121 5.48 -9.49 -7.44
CA GLY A 121 5.42 -10.31 -8.65
C GLY A 121 5.72 -9.55 -9.95
N ILE A 122 5.49 -8.23 -9.99
CA ILE A 122 5.81 -7.36 -11.12
C ILE A 122 7.31 -7.05 -11.17
N TYR A 123 7.88 -6.59 -10.05
CA TYR A 123 9.24 -6.00 -10.03
C TYR A 123 10.36 -7.00 -9.69
N TYR A 124 10.03 -8.15 -9.11
CA TYR A 124 11.00 -9.17 -8.70
C TYR A 124 10.69 -10.50 -9.38
N GLU A 125 11.37 -10.74 -10.49
CA GLU A 125 11.17 -11.93 -11.32
C GLU A 125 11.32 -13.24 -10.55
N ALA A 126 12.27 -13.31 -9.60
CA ALA A 126 12.52 -14.47 -8.77
C ALA A 126 11.28 -14.92 -7.96
N TYR A 127 10.38 -13.99 -7.59
CA TYR A 127 9.17 -14.27 -6.81
C TYR A 127 7.92 -14.43 -7.68
N ARG A 128 7.98 -14.08 -8.97
CA ARG A 128 6.80 -13.96 -9.84
C ARG A 128 5.93 -15.22 -9.83
N ASN A 129 6.54 -16.39 -10.04
CA ASN A 129 5.81 -17.65 -10.11
C ASN A 129 5.15 -18.01 -8.76
N GLU A 130 5.85 -17.76 -7.66
CA GLU A 130 5.31 -17.97 -6.32
C GLU A 130 4.11 -17.06 -6.04
N ILE A 131 4.24 -15.76 -6.36
CA ILE A 131 3.16 -14.79 -6.18
C ILE A 131 1.94 -15.12 -7.03
N ILE A 132 2.12 -15.56 -8.28
CA ILE A 132 1.02 -16.01 -9.14
C ILE A 132 0.31 -17.19 -8.48
N HIS A 133 1.05 -18.19 -8.01
CA HIS A 133 0.47 -19.34 -7.33
C HIS A 133 -0.29 -18.95 -6.05
N ILE A 134 0.24 -18.01 -5.26
CA ILE A 134 -0.45 -17.45 -4.09
C ILE A 134 -1.78 -16.79 -4.52
N GLY A 135 -1.76 -15.95 -5.57
CA GLY A 135 -2.95 -15.31 -6.11
C GLY A 135 -4.02 -16.30 -6.56
N GLU A 136 -3.63 -17.35 -7.28
CA GLU A 136 -4.53 -18.43 -7.72
C GLU A 136 -5.11 -19.24 -6.58
N THR A 137 -4.34 -19.44 -5.51
CA THR A 137 -4.78 -20.15 -4.30
C THR A 137 -5.80 -19.32 -3.53
N LEU A 138 -5.51 -18.03 -3.32
CA LEU A 138 -6.35 -17.12 -2.53
C LEU A 138 -7.62 -16.70 -3.28
N LYS A 139 -7.56 -16.62 -4.63
CA LYS A 139 -8.67 -16.19 -5.52
C LYS A 139 -9.30 -14.85 -5.16
N LEU A 140 -8.59 -14.01 -4.39
CA LEU A 140 -9.05 -12.70 -3.98
C LEU A 140 -9.22 -11.80 -5.22
N PHE A 141 -10.34 -11.11 -5.32
CA PHE A 141 -10.73 -10.25 -6.46
C PHE A 141 -10.90 -10.96 -7.81
N LYS A 142 -10.91 -12.31 -7.86
CA LYS A 142 -11.06 -13.06 -9.11
C LYS A 142 -12.34 -12.71 -9.88
N ASP A 143 -13.46 -12.62 -9.18
CA ASP A 143 -14.78 -12.37 -9.78
C ASP A 143 -15.16 -10.87 -9.80
N GLN A 144 -14.19 -9.98 -9.51
CA GLN A 144 -14.45 -8.55 -9.47
C GLN A 144 -14.71 -8.00 -10.87
N VAL A 145 -15.87 -7.38 -11.05
CA VAL A 145 -16.18 -6.62 -12.27
C VAL A 145 -15.50 -5.26 -12.20
N VAL A 146 -14.67 -4.95 -13.19
CA VAL A 146 -14.04 -3.63 -13.36
C VAL A 146 -14.53 -2.97 -14.65
N PRO A 147 -14.60 -1.62 -14.69
CA PRO A 147 -14.89 -0.90 -15.93
C PRO A 147 -13.91 -1.26 -17.06
N LYS A 148 -14.37 -1.11 -18.30
CA LYS A 148 -13.52 -1.34 -19.48
C LYS A 148 -12.27 -0.45 -19.42
N GLY A 149 -11.10 -1.05 -19.62
CA GLY A 149 -9.80 -0.36 -19.58
C GLY A 149 -9.14 -0.30 -18.20
N CYS A 150 -9.81 -0.72 -17.13
CA CYS A 150 -9.19 -0.84 -15.81
C CYS A 150 -8.51 -2.22 -15.63
N THR A 151 -7.35 -2.24 -14.98
CA THR A 151 -6.69 -3.49 -14.58
C THR A 151 -7.44 -4.12 -13.40
N ARG A 152 -7.69 -5.43 -13.47
CA ARG A 152 -8.29 -6.19 -12.37
C ARG A 152 -7.29 -6.36 -11.22
N ALA A 153 -7.81 -6.36 -10.00
CA ALA A 153 -6.99 -6.52 -8.79
C ALA A 153 -6.62 -7.99 -8.49
N TYR A 154 -7.08 -8.95 -9.30
CA TYR A 154 -6.69 -10.34 -9.19
C TYR A 154 -5.19 -10.49 -9.56
N ILE A 155 -4.38 -10.93 -8.60
CA ILE A 155 -2.90 -10.90 -8.68
C ILE A 155 -2.35 -11.46 -10.01
N PRO A 156 -2.75 -12.66 -10.49
CA PRO A 156 -2.22 -13.21 -11.74
C PRO A 156 -2.51 -12.31 -12.95
N GLU A 157 -3.74 -11.80 -13.06
CA GLU A 157 -4.15 -10.92 -14.16
C GLU A 157 -3.50 -9.54 -14.04
N TRP A 158 -3.31 -9.03 -12.81
CA TRP A 158 -2.61 -7.78 -12.58
C TRP A 158 -1.15 -7.87 -13.03
N ILE A 159 -0.43 -8.91 -12.62
CA ILE A 159 0.96 -9.14 -13.03
C ILE A 159 1.06 -9.26 -14.56
N ALA A 160 0.20 -10.06 -15.18
CA ALA A 160 0.19 -10.25 -16.62
C ALA A 160 -0.16 -8.98 -17.41
N ALA A 161 -0.95 -8.07 -16.83
CA ALA A 161 -1.28 -6.80 -17.47
C ALA A 161 -0.10 -5.80 -17.48
N VAL A 162 0.83 -5.93 -16.53
CA VAL A 162 1.96 -4.99 -16.37
C VAL A 162 3.23 -5.54 -16.98
N VAL A 163 3.50 -6.84 -16.79
CA VAL A 163 4.70 -7.49 -17.32
C VAL A 163 4.41 -7.98 -18.73
N LYS A 164 5.24 -7.55 -19.67
CA LYS A 164 5.19 -7.93 -21.08
C LYS A 164 6.32 -8.88 -21.40
#